data_AF-A0A497PC91-F1
#
_entry.id   AF-A0A497PC91-F1
#
_cell.length_a   1.000
_cell.length_b   1.000
_cell.length_c   1.000
_cell.angle_alpha   90.00
_cell.angle_beta   90.00
_cell.angle_gamma   90.00
#
_symmetry.space_group_name_H-M   'P 1'
#
loop_
_entity.id
_entity.type
_entity.pdbx_description
1 polymer ?
#
loop_
_entity_poly.entity_id
_entity_poly.type
_entity_poly.pdbx_seq_one_letter_code
_entity_poly.pdbx_strand_id
1 'polypeptide(L)'
;MIRHLEEQLRTACETQVRIAGMVDVTGQMQVAFNTADRTVIRARLRPADQSHPLLIVVMGFRSHMLAPFGQVKLRHGSYLPCDIPGLVPGMAAVVSHYDHGLIANAMVRGDVIRLVLGFEGVPDNRGDALNSLARSVYRFFRRWHEWTEVLLSTVERDPVVGVWGTDWREFLAGESGFMVMPWFRPMTYAERAVALERVVVASKVLLSSVLNSDQLTDPLIRDVMGWLSDLTPLPQVFYEAEESEEAQT
;
A
#
# COMPACT_ATOMS: atom_id res chain seq x y z
N MET A 1 2.22 -2.00 -25.72
CA MET A 1 1.17 -2.78 -25.02
C MET A 1 1.00 -2.31 -23.57
N ILE A 2 2.07 -2.30 -22.76
CA ILE A 2 2.06 -1.75 -21.38
C ILE A 2 1.59 -0.28 -21.31
N ARG A 3 2.12 0.59 -22.18
CA ARG A 3 1.73 2.01 -22.26
C ARG A 3 0.24 2.24 -22.55
N HIS A 4 -0.41 1.30 -23.26
CA HIS A 4 -1.85 1.38 -23.55
C HIS A 4 -2.68 0.91 -22.35
N LEU A 5 -2.16 -0.06 -21.59
CA LEU A 5 -2.72 -0.48 -20.31
C LEU A 5 -2.58 0.62 -19.25
N GLU A 6 -1.42 1.27 -19.16
CA GLU A 6 -1.18 2.42 -18.27
C GLU A 6 -2.11 3.60 -18.60
N GLU A 7 -2.28 3.92 -19.90
CA GLU A 7 -3.20 4.96 -20.35
C GLU A 7 -4.65 4.59 -20.01
N GLN A 8 -5.09 3.37 -20.31
CA GLN A 8 -6.43 2.88 -19.99
C GLN A 8 -6.69 2.81 -18.47
N LEU A 9 -5.67 2.48 -17.68
CA LEU A 9 -5.74 2.42 -16.23
C LEU A 9 -5.74 3.82 -15.61
N ARG A 10 -4.98 4.77 -16.18
CA ARG A 10 -5.03 6.18 -15.81
C ARG A 10 -6.43 6.75 -16.07
N THR A 11 -7.00 6.50 -17.25
CA THR A 11 -8.39 6.91 -17.56
C THR A 11 -9.40 6.22 -16.62
N ALA A 12 -9.22 4.93 -16.32
CA ALA A 12 -10.04 4.19 -15.37
C ALA A 12 -9.81 4.59 -13.90
N CYS A 13 -8.80 5.38 -13.57
CA CYS A 13 -8.55 5.96 -12.26
C CYS A 13 -9.19 7.36 -12.10
N GLU A 14 -9.39 8.09 -13.20
CA GLU A 14 -9.78 9.51 -13.20
C GLU A 14 -11.25 9.74 -13.56
N THR A 15 -11.84 8.89 -14.40
CA THR A 15 -13.24 9.02 -14.83
C THR A 15 -14.01 7.75 -14.53
N GLN A 16 -15.31 7.83 -14.23
CA GLN A 16 -16.21 6.66 -14.14
C GLN A 16 -16.39 6.03 -15.53
N VAL A 17 -15.31 5.56 -16.15
CA VAL A 17 -15.40 4.86 -17.43
C VAL A 17 -16.16 3.57 -17.18
N ARG A 18 -17.38 3.50 -17.72
CA ARG A 18 -18.08 2.23 -17.89
C ARG A 18 -17.27 1.44 -18.93
N ILE A 19 -16.40 0.54 -18.45
CA ILE A 19 -15.77 -0.44 -19.32
C ILE A 19 -16.90 -1.42 -19.70
N ALA A 20 -17.27 -1.43 -20.99
CA ALA A 20 -18.36 -2.26 -21.48
C ALA A 20 -18.13 -3.74 -21.09
N GLY A 21 -19.17 -4.38 -20.52
CA GLY A 21 -19.09 -5.77 -20.05
C GLY A 21 -18.46 -5.98 -18.67
N MET A 22 -18.12 -4.92 -17.92
CA MET A 22 -17.67 -5.01 -16.53
C MET A 22 -18.70 -4.50 -15.54
N VAL A 23 -18.85 -5.23 -14.43
CA VAL A 23 -19.70 -4.91 -13.29
C VAL A 23 -18.87 -4.19 -12.23
N ASP A 24 -19.43 -3.13 -11.63
CA ASP A 24 -18.85 -2.47 -10.47
C ASP A 24 -19.01 -3.37 -9.24
N VAL A 25 -17.88 -3.83 -8.69
CA VAL A 25 -17.83 -4.63 -7.47
C VAL A 25 -17.02 -3.94 -6.36
N THR A 26 -16.88 -2.61 -6.45
CA THR A 26 -16.03 -1.81 -5.54
C THR A 26 -16.49 -1.95 -4.10
N GLY A 27 -17.79 -1.82 -3.82
CA GLY A 27 -18.32 -1.90 -2.46
C GLY A 27 -18.06 -3.25 -1.79
N GLN A 28 -18.26 -4.36 -2.53
CA GLN A 28 -18.01 -5.71 -2.03
C GLN A 28 -16.52 -5.91 -1.71
N MET A 29 -15.65 -5.43 -2.60
CA MET A 29 -14.20 -5.51 -2.42
C MET A 29 -13.72 -4.64 -1.25
N GLN A 30 -14.31 -3.44 -1.06
CA GLN A 30 -14.01 -2.58 0.08
C GLN A 30 -14.38 -3.23 1.41
N VAL A 31 -15.58 -3.81 1.51
CA VAL A 31 -16.02 -4.52 2.71
C VAL A 31 -15.10 -5.71 3.02
N ALA A 32 -14.63 -6.43 2.00
CA ALA A 32 -13.82 -7.62 2.19
C ALA A 32 -12.33 -7.32 2.47
N PHE A 33 -11.76 -6.25 1.90
CA PHE A 33 -10.29 -6.11 1.79
C PHE A 33 -9.72 -4.75 2.21
N ASN A 34 -10.54 -3.78 2.62
CA ASN A 34 -10.02 -2.55 3.22
C ASN A 34 -9.37 -2.85 4.58
N THR A 35 -8.27 -2.15 4.88
CA THR A 35 -7.59 -2.18 6.18
C THR A 35 -7.14 -0.77 6.58
N ALA A 36 -6.47 -0.65 7.72
CA ALA A 36 -5.85 0.61 8.15
C ALA A 36 -4.71 1.10 7.24
N ASP A 37 -4.18 0.23 6.37
CA ASP A 37 -2.96 0.48 5.59
C ASP A 37 -3.21 0.55 4.07
N ARG A 38 -4.41 0.14 3.63
CA ARG A 38 -4.81 0.13 2.24
C ARG A 38 -6.33 0.16 2.08
N THR A 39 -6.78 0.70 0.96
CA THR A 39 -8.20 0.77 0.60
C THR A 39 -8.40 0.42 -0.87
N VAL A 40 -9.50 -0.26 -1.18
CA VAL A 40 -9.95 -0.47 -2.55
C VAL A 40 -10.58 0.84 -3.03
N ILE A 41 -9.94 1.52 -3.97
CA ILE A 41 -10.46 2.74 -4.60
C ILE A 41 -11.53 2.37 -5.62
N ARG A 42 -11.27 1.31 -6.40
CA ARG A 42 -12.15 0.87 -7.48
C ARG A 42 -11.96 -0.61 -7.76
N ALA A 43 -13.04 -1.32 -8.04
CA ALA A 43 -12.97 -2.67 -8.56
C ALA A 43 -13.99 -2.91 -9.68
N ARG A 44 -13.56 -3.64 -10.72
CA ARG A 44 -14.37 -3.94 -11.91
C ARG A 44 -14.21 -5.42 -12.25
N LEU A 45 -15.32 -6.15 -12.30
CA LEU A 45 -15.36 -7.57 -12.62
C LEU A 45 -16.00 -7.77 -13.98
N ARG A 46 -15.30 -8.44 -14.89
CA ARG A 46 -15.90 -9.04 -16.09
C ARG A 46 -16.35 -10.46 -15.74
N PRO A 47 -17.67 -10.76 -15.76
CA PRO A 47 -18.18 -12.10 -15.50
C PRO A 47 -17.78 -13.11 -16.60
N ALA A 48 -17.89 -14.39 -16.30
CA ALA A 48 -17.48 -15.49 -17.18
C ALA A 48 -18.56 -15.80 -18.24
N ASP A 49 -18.78 -14.87 -19.17
CA ASP A 49 -19.88 -15.03 -20.13
C ASP A 49 -19.40 -15.63 -21.47
N GLN A 50 -18.20 -15.24 -21.92
CA GLN A 50 -17.56 -15.69 -23.17
C GLN A 50 -16.03 -15.84 -23.07
N SER A 51 -15.46 -15.60 -21.89
CA SER A 51 -14.01 -15.59 -21.63
C SER A 51 -13.75 -15.83 -20.15
N HIS A 52 -12.49 -16.07 -19.76
CA HIS A 52 -12.12 -16.15 -18.34
C HIS A 52 -12.53 -14.88 -17.58
N PRO A 53 -13.12 -15.02 -16.37
CA PRO A 53 -13.52 -13.88 -15.57
C PRO A 53 -12.28 -13.07 -15.16
N LEU A 54 -12.40 -11.75 -15.21
CA LEU A 54 -11.30 -10.82 -14.99
C LEU A 54 -11.72 -9.78 -13.95
N LEU A 55 -10.94 -9.63 -12.89
CA LEU A 55 -11.11 -8.61 -11.88
C LEU A 55 -9.97 -7.60 -11.98
N ILE A 56 -10.29 -6.33 -12.17
CA ILE A 56 -9.34 -5.22 -12.05
C ILE A 56 -9.62 -4.50 -10.74
N VAL A 57 -8.60 -4.34 -9.91
CA VAL A 57 -8.66 -3.66 -8.62
C VAL A 57 -7.66 -2.52 -8.60
N VAL A 58 -8.10 -1.34 -8.18
CA VAL A 58 -7.25 -0.18 -7.91
C VAL A 58 -7.19 0.01 -6.41
N MET A 59 -5.99 -0.08 -5.86
CA MET A 59 -5.68 0.08 -4.45
C MET A 59 -5.09 1.46 -4.18
N GLY A 60 -5.53 2.07 -3.10
CA GLY A 60 -4.89 3.21 -2.45
C GLY A 60 -4.22 2.77 -1.16
N PHE A 61 -3.21 3.53 -0.74
CA PHE A 61 -2.48 3.32 0.50
C PHE A 61 -2.87 4.38 1.54
N ARG A 62 -2.16 4.41 2.66
CA ARG A 62 -2.46 5.31 3.77
C ARG A 62 -2.37 6.78 3.34
N SER A 63 -1.45 7.16 2.46
CA SER A 63 -1.38 8.51 1.88
C SER A 63 -2.67 8.91 1.17
N HIS A 64 -3.32 7.97 0.47
CA HIS A 64 -4.62 8.20 -0.15
C HIS A 64 -5.74 8.37 0.88
N MET A 65 -5.72 7.56 1.95
CA MET A 65 -6.69 7.62 3.04
C MET A 65 -6.56 8.92 3.85
N LEU A 66 -5.33 9.42 4.00
CA LEU A 66 -5.01 10.62 4.77
C LEU A 66 -5.10 11.91 3.95
N ALA A 67 -5.18 11.82 2.61
CA ALA A 67 -5.25 13.00 1.73
C ALA A 67 -6.29 14.06 2.13
N PRO A 68 -7.50 13.71 2.64
CA PRO A 68 -8.48 14.71 3.08
C PRO A 68 -8.05 15.56 4.29
N PHE A 69 -7.07 15.13 5.08
CA PHE A 69 -6.64 15.80 6.31
C PHE A 69 -5.55 16.87 6.07
N GLY A 70 -5.14 17.07 4.82
CA GLY A 70 -4.08 18.00 4.46
C GLY A 70 -2.67 17.44 4.73
N GLN A 71 -1.72 17.86 3.91
CA GLN A 71 -0.34 17.41 3.97
C GLN A 71 0.60 18.59 3.72
N VAL A 72 1.59 18.77 4.60
CA VAL A 72 2.68 19.71 4.33
C VAL A 72 3.68 19.00 3.43
N LYS A 73 3.86 19.49 2.20
CA LYS A 73 4.75 18.90 1.18
C LYS A 73 6.23 19.17 1.49
N LEU A 74 6.74 18.59 2.58
CA LEU A 74 8.15 18.67 3.00
C LEU A 74 9.05 17.62 2.35
N ARG A 75 8.47 16.57 1.76
CA ARG A 75 9.19 15.54 1.01
C ARG A 75 8.97 15.70 -0.49
N HIS A 76 10.02 15.40 -1.24
CA HIS A 76 9.97 15.19 -2.67
C HIS A 76 10.08 13.69 -2.97
N GLY A 77 9.31 13.21 -3.94
CA GLY A 77 9.34 11.81 -4.37
C GLY A 77 7.96 11.23 -4.55
N SER A 78 7.92 10.05 -5.16
CA SER A 78 6.67 9.35 -5.43
C SER A 78 6.15 8.55 -4.23
N TYR A 79 6.99 8.30 -3.22
CA TYR A 79 6.67 7.43 -2.08
C TYR A 79 6.67 8.18 -0.76
N LEU A 80 5.70 7.84 0.10
CA LEU A 80 5.53 8.43 1.43
C LEU A 80 5.72 7.35 2.50
N PRO A 81 6.42 7.66 3.62
CA PRO A 81 6.63 6.71 4.71
C PRO A 81 5.34 6.05 5.25
N CYS A 82 4.22 6.76 5.28
CA CYS A 82 2.94 6.24 5.75
C CYS A 82 2.40 5.10 4.89
N ASP A 83 2.89 4.97 3.65
CA ASP A 83 2.51 3.89 2.76
C ASP A 83 3.31 2.61 3.04
N ILE A 84 4.42 2.64 3.79
CA ILE A 84 5.28 1.46 4.05
C ILE A 84 4.47 0.22 4.48
N PRO A 85 3.56 0.29 5.47
CA PRO A 85 2.85 -0.91 5.96
C PRO A 85 1.95 -1.57 4.91
N GLY A 86 1.40 -0.79 3.98
CA GLY A 86 0.61 -1.30 2.88
C GLY A 86 1.46 -1.66 1.67
N LEU A 87 2.40 -0.78 1.30
CA LEU A 87 3.16 -0.85 0.05
C LEU A 87 4.19 -1.96 0.07
N VAL A 88 5.06 -2.02 1.07
CA VAL A 88 6.19 -2.98 1.08
C VAL A 88 5.68 -4.43 1.02
N PRO A 89 4.72 -4.85 1.89
CA PRO A 89 4.13 -6.18 1.80
C PRO A 89 3.35 -6.40 0.51
N GLY A 90 2.71 -5.36 -0.04
CA GLY A 90 1.96 -5.43 -1.29
C GLY A 90 2.85 -5.69 -2.50
N MET A 91 4.01 -5.02 -2.57
CA MET A 91 5.00 -5.23 -3.62
C MET A 91 5.61 -6.63 -3.53
N ALA A 92 5.90 -7.09 -2.31
CA ALA A 92 6.29 -8.48 -2.10
C ALA A 92 5.22 -9.46 -2.58
N ALA A 93 3.94 -9.18 -2.29
CA ALA A 93 2.82 -10.05 -2.68
C ALA A 93 2.69 -10.13 -4.20
N VAL A 94 2.82 -8.99 -4.90
CA VAL A 94 2.80 -8.91 -6.37
C VAL A 94 3.89 -9.80 -6.98
N VAL A 95 5.13 -9.65 -6.53
CA VAL A 95 6.28 -10.37 -7.11
C VAL A 95 6.31 -11.85 -6.73
N SER A 96 5.79 -12.21 -5.55
CA SER A 96 5.71 -13.60 -5.12
C SER A 96 4.56 -14.40 -5.75
N HIS A 97 3.53 -13.76 -6.30
CA HIS A 97 2.27 -14.42 -6.74
C HIS A 97 2.11 -14.50 -8.27
N TYR A 98 3.19 -14.46 -9.05
CA TYR A 98 3.11 -14.48 -10.52
C TYR A 98 2.35 -15.71 -11.08
N ASP A 99 2.18 -16.79 -10.30
CA ASP A 99 1.57 -18.06 -10.75
C ASP A 99 0.17 -18.38 -10.17
N HIS A 100 -0.52 -17.42 -9.55
CA HIS A 100 -1.79 -17.67 -8.85
C HIS A 100 -2.95 -16.79 -9.34
N GLY A 101 -2.99 -16.48 -10.64
CA GLY A 101 -4.10 -15.75 -11.25
C GLY A 101 -3.98 -14.24 -11.20
N LEU A 102 -2.93 -13.65 -10.61
CA LEU A 102 -2.56 -12.26 -10.85
C LEU A 102 -1.87 -12.17 -12.22
N ILE A 103 -2.49 -11.50 -13.18
CA ILE A 103 -2.01 -11.46 -14.58
C ILE A 103 -1.40 -10.11 -14.97
N ALA A 104 -1.68 -9.05 -14.23
CA ALA A 104 -1.17 -7.73 -14.50
C ALA A 104 -1.06 -6.91 -13.21
N ASN A 105 -0.04 -6.07 -13.14
CA ASN A 105 0.07 -5.07 -12.11
C ASN A 105 0.67 -3.79 -12.70
N ALA A 106 0.32 -2.65 -12.11
CA ALA A 106 0.93 -1.37 -12.46
C ALA A 106 0.90 -0.44 -11.23
N MET A 107 1.93 0.36 -11.08
CA MET A 107 2.00 1.38 -10.04
C MET A 107 1.87 2.76 -10.67
N VAL A 108 0.78 3.45 -10.36
CA VAL A 108 0.54 4.81 -10.82
C VAL A 108 1.08 5.77 -9.77
N ARG A 109 2.10 6.53 -10.15
CA ARG A 109 2.77 7.53 -9.31
C ARG A 109 2.25 8.92 -9.71
N GLY A 110 1.27 9.44 -8.97
CA GLY A 110 0.69 10.78 -9.14
C GLY A 110 0.77 11.58 -7.85
N ASP A 111 -0.27 12.35 -7.52
CA ASP A 111 -0.38 13.02 -6.20
C ASP A 111 -0.40 12.01 -5.02
N VAL A 112 -0.91 10.80 -5.28
CA VAL A 112 -0.91 9.66 -4.35
C VAL A 112 -0.54 8.39 -5.11
N ILE A 113 0.11 7.45 -4.43
CA ILE A 113 0.44 6.15 -5.03
C ILE A 113 -0.82 5.32 -5.15
N ARG A 114 -0.99 4.70 -6.32
CA ARG A 114 -2.01 3.68 -6.53
C ARG A 114 -1.38 2.43 -7.11
N LEU A 115 -1.85 1.29 -6.62
CA LEU A 115 -1.49 -0.02 -7.16
C LEU A 115 -2.68 -0.60 -7.89
N VAL A 116 -2.51 -0.87 -9.18
CA VAL A 116 -3.49 -1.57 -9.99
C VAL A 116 -3.12 -3.04 -10.05
N LEU A 117 -4.11 -3.90 -9.85
CA LEU A 117 -3.99 -5.36 -9.91
C LEU A 117 -5.05 -5.92 -10.85
N GLY A 118 -4.64 -6.79 -11.77
CA GLY A 118 -5.53 -7.54 -12.66
C GLY A 118 -5.46 -9.02 -12.33
N PHE A 119 -6.60 -9.63 -12.00
CA PHE A 119 -6.71 -11.05 -11.68
C PHE A 119 -7.59 -11.78 -12.69
N GLU A 120 -7.17 -12.94 -13.17
CA GLU A 120 -7.91 -13.78 -14.09
C GLU A 120 -8.24 -15.14 -13.46
N GLY A 121 -9.48 -15.58 -13.60
CA GLY A 121 -9.92 -16.89 -13.17
C GLY A 121 -9.68 -17.93 -14.26
N VAL A 122 -8.63 -18.73 -14.11
CA VAL A 122 -8.44 -19.90 -14.99
C VAL A 122 -9.23 -21.07 -14.40
N PRO A 123 -10.13 -21.72 -15.16
CA PRO A 123 -10.81 -22.92 -14.70
C PRO A 123 -9.79 -24.02 -14.44
N ASP A 124 -9.94 -24.69 -13.29
CA ASP A 124 -9.14 -25.86 -12.93
C ASP A 124 -10.08 -27.08 -12.93
N ASN A 125 -9.51 -28.29 -13.00
CA ASN A 125 -10.21 -29.58 -13.10
C ASN A 125 -11.25 -29.83 -11.98
N ARG A 126 -11.31 -28.97 -10.95
CA ARG A 126 -12.15 -29.10 -9.75
C ARG A 126 -13.08 -27.91 -9.48
N GLY A 127 -13.22 -26.91 -10.35
CA GLY A 127 -14.17 -25.83 -10.09
C GLY A 127 -14.36 -24.78 -11.17
N ASP A 128 -15.43 -24.00 -11.01
CA ASP A 128 -15.79 -22.88 -11.87
C ASP A 128 -14.70 -21.77 -11.87
N ALA A 129 -14.51 -21.14 -13.02
CA ALA A 129 -13.54 -20.08 -13.25
C ALA A 129 -13.75 -18.89 -12.29
N LEU A 130 -15.00 -18.58 -11.94
CA LEU A 130 -15.30 -17.52 -10.97
C LEU A 130 -14.83 -17.89 -9.55
N ASN A 131 -14.98 -19.16 -9.16
CA ASN A 131 -14.48 -19.67 -7.87
C ASN A 131 -12.95 -19.73 -7.84
N SER A 132 -12.31 -19.97 -8.99
CA SER A 132 -10.86 -19.89 -9.14
C SER A 132 -10.36 -18.45 -8.94
N LEU A 133 -11.03 -17.48 -9.59
CA LEU A 133 -10.76 -16.05 -9.41
C LEU A 133 -10.91 -15.61 -7.96
N ALA A 134 -12.04 -15.94 -7.33
CA ALA A 134 -12.32 -15.56 -5.93
C ALA A 134 -11.26 -16.12 -4.97
N ARG A 135 -10.84 -17.37 -5.16
CA ARG A 135 -9.77 -18.00 -4.36
C ARG A 135 -8.43 -17.31 -4.55
N SER A 136 -8.09 -16.96 -5.79
CA SER A 136 -6.84 -16.28 -6.15
C SER A 136 -6.76 -14.89 -5.51
N VAL A 137 -7.83 -14.11 -5.65
CA VAL A 137 -7.98 -12.78 -5.03
C VAL A 137 -7.89 -12.88 -3.51
N TYR A 138 -8.64 -13.79 -2.89
CA TYR A 138 -8.64 -13.97 -1.44
C TYR A 138 -7.25 -14.36 -0.92
N ARG A 139 -6.57 -15.31 -1.56
CA ARG A 139 -5.21 -15.73 -1.16
C ARG A 139 -4.22 -14.58 -1.25
N PHE A 140 -4.27 -13.80 -2.32
CA PHE A 140 -3.41 -12.64 -2.51
C PHE A 140 -3.61 -11.60 -1.39
N PHE A 141 -4.85 -11.16 -1.16
CA PHE A 141 -5.14 -10.14 -0.15
C PHE A 141 -4.88 -10.63 1.28
N ARG A 142 -5.14 -11.91 1.54
CA ARG A 142 -4.82 -12.55 2.82
C ARG A 142 -3.32 -12.55 3.05
N ARG A 143 -2.52 -12.98 2.06
CA ARG A 143 -1.05 -12.99 2.19
C ARG A 143 -0.48 -11.59 2.39
N TRP A 144 -0.99 -10.63 1.63
CA TRP A 144 -0.66 -9.22 1.80
C TRP A 144 -0.94 -8.77 3.25
N HIS A 145 -2.13 -9.05 3.79
CA HIS A 145 -2.45 -8.74 5.18
C HIS A 145 -1.50 -9.41 6.18
N GLU A 146 -1.26 -10.72 6.04
CA GLU A 146 -0.35 -11.48 6.90
C GLU A 146 1.06 -10.86 6.93
N TRP A 147 1.57 -10.41 5.78
CA TRP A 147 2.88 -9.76 5.71
C TRP A 147 2.91 -8.33 6.24
N THR A 148 1.80 -7.58 6.13
CA THR A 148 1.66 -6.31 6.85
C THR A 148 1.74 -6.51 8.37
N GLU A 149 1.06 -7.53 8.91
CA GLU A 149 1.11 -7.84 10.34
C GLU A 149 2.51 -8.29 10.77
N VAL A 150 3.20 -9.10 9.95
CA VAL A 150 4.60 -9.49 10.21
C VAL A 150 5.52 -8.27 10.26
N LEU A 151 5.38 -7.33 9.32
CA LEU A 151 6.18 -6.11 9.30
C LEU A 151 5.98 -5.29 10.58
N LEU A 152 4.73 -4.99 10.93
CA LEU A 152 4.42 -4.17 12.10
C LEU A 152 4.83 -4.89 13.40
N SER A 153 4.54 -6.18 13.52
CA SER A 153 4.97 -7.00 14.66
C SER A 153 6.48 -7.03 14.81
N THR A 154 7.24 -7.00 13.70
CA THR A 154 8.71 -6.95 13.73
C THR A 154 9.20 -5.65 14.34
N VAL A 155 8.58 -4.52 13.99
CA VAL A 155 8.94 -3.21 14.56
C VAL A 155 8.50 -3.11 16.03
N GLU A 156 7.30 -3.58 16.36
CA GLU A 156 6.77 -3.58 17.74
C GLU A 156 7.59 -4.45 18.70
N ARG A 157 8.28 -5.48 18.18
CA ARG A 157 9.15 -6.35 18.96
C ARG A 157 10.63 -6.00 18.83
N ASP A 158 10.97 -4.92 18.15
CA ASP A 158 12.35 -4.48 18.02
C ASP A 158 12.90 -4.11 19.42
N PRO A 159 14.09 -4.61 19.82
CA PRO A 159 14.62 -4.40 21.16
C PRO A 159 14.98 -2.94 21.47
N VAL A 160 15.12 -2.08 20.44
CA VAL A 160 15.48 -0.67 20.61
C VAL A 160 14.24 0.19 20.73
N VAL A 161 13.25 -0.02 19.84
CA VAL A 161 12.11 0.88 19.70
C VAL A 161 10.76 0.26 20.08
N GLY A 162 10.67 -1.06 20.21
CA GLY A 162 9.43 -1.77 20.55
C GLY A 162 8.92 -1.45 21.95
N VAL A 163 9.82 -1.15 22.89
CA VAL A 163 9.47 -0.76 24.27
C VAL A 163 8.83 0.63 24.37
N TRP A 164 8.80 1.41 23.29
CA TRP A 164 8.28 2.78 23.29
C TRP A 164 6.75 2.84 23.27
N GLY A 165 6.08 1.74 22.90
CA GLY A 165 4.61 1.71 22.77
C GLY A 165 4.09 2.68 21.70
N THR A 166 4.91 2.94 20.66
CA THR A 166 4.61 3.88 19.60
C THR A 166 3.54 3.33 18.65
N ASP A 167 2.55 4.16 18.29
CA ASP A 167 1.70 3.87 17.13
C ASP A 167 2.50 4.10 15.85
N TRP A 168 2.99 3.01 15.25
CA TRP A 168 3.82 3.06 14.05
C TRP A 168 3.12 3.69 12.85
N ARG A 169 1.80 3.56 12.75
CA ARG A 169 1.04 4.12 11.63
C ARG A 169 0.91 5.62 11.75
N GLU A 170 0.79 6.11 12.98
CA GLU A 170 0.77 7.54 13.29
C GLU A 170 2.16 8.17 13.14
N PHE A 171 3.20 7.50 13.64
CA PHE A 171 4.59 7.91 13.42
C PHE A 171 4.90 8.11 11.92
N LEU A 172 4.56 7.12 11.10
CA LEU A 172 4.82 7.18 9.66
C LEU A 172 3.94 8.21 8.92
N ALA A 173 2.73 8.49 9.43
CA ALA A 173 1.90 9.59 8.95
C ALA A 173 2.60 10.94 9.18
N GLY A 174 3.12 11.17 10.38
CA GLY A 174 3.92 12.35 10.70
C GLY A 174 5.17 12.49 9.83
N GLU A 175 5.92 11.42 9.62
CA GLU A 175 7.10 11.38 8.74
C GLU A 175 6.77 11.55 7.24
N SER A 176 5.48 11.52 6.90
CA SER A 176 4.96 11.84 5.56
C SER A 176 4.45 13.28 5.45
N GLY A 177 4.49 14.06 6.54
CA GLY A 177 4.02 15.45 6.57
C GLY A 177 2.52 15.59 6.81
N PHE A 178 1.83 14.52 7.24
CA PHE A 178 0.47 14.64 7.76
C PHE A 178 0.51 15.15 9.20
N MET A 179 -0.57 15.82 9.60
CA MET A 179 -0.75 16.26 10.98
C MET A 179 -0.86 15.04 11.89
N VAL A 180 -0.09 15.07 12.97
CA VAL A 180 -0.08 14.02 13.98
C VAL A 180 -1.09 14.33 15.06
N MET A 181 -1.83 13.31 15.47
CA MET A 181 -2.91 13.41 16.44
C MET A 181 -2.39 13.85 17.83
N PRO A 182 -3.20 14.60 18.63
CA PRO A 182 -2.76 15.17 19.91
C PRO A 182 -2.30 14.15 20.95
N TRP A 183 -2.83 12.93 20.87
CA TRP A 183 -2.48 11.83 21.78
C TRP A 183 -1.20 11.09 21.38
N PHE A 184 -0.64 11.37 20.21
CA PHE A 184 0.65 10.79 19.81
C PHE A 184 1.78 11.49 20.56
N ARG A 185 2.62 10.71 21.23
CA ARG A 185 3.75 11.23 21.99
C ARG A 185 4.73 11.97 21.05
N PRO A 186 5.09 13.23 21.36
CA PRO A 186 6.13 13.94 20.61
C PRO A 186 7.48 13.20 20.64
N MET A 187 8.17 13.20 19.50
CA MET A 187 9.47 12.53 19.33
C MET A 187 10.53 13.53 18.84
N THR A 188 11.69 13.52 19.49
CA THR A 188 12.86 14.28 19.06
C THR A 188 13.35 13.80 17.69
N TYR A 189 14.06 14.65 16.95
CA TYR A 189 14.63 14.27 15.65
C TYR A 189 15.47 12.97 15.74
N ALA A 190 16.28 12.82 16.79
CA ALA A 190 17.10 11.63 17.01
C ALA A 190 16.25 10.36 17.21
N GLU A 191 15.18 10.43 18.03
CA GLU A 191 14.26 9.31 18.21
C GLU A 191 13.55 8.94 16.89
N ARG A 192 13.13 9.95 16.11
CA ARG A 192 12.49 9.72 14.80
C ARG A 192 13.47 9.10 13.79
N ALA A 193 14.73 9.53 13.78
CA ALA A 193 15.76 8.96 12.95
C ALA A 193 15.95 7.46 13.23
N VAL A 194 16.08 7.11 14.52
CA VAL A 194 16.20 5.71 14.95
C VAL A 194 14.94 4.93 14.59
N ALA A 195 13.75 5.44 14.91
CA ALA A 195 12.49 4.78 14.58
C ALA A 195 12.35 4.49 13.08
N LEU A 196 12.63 5.48 12.23
CA LEU A 196 12.56 5.31 10.77
C LEU A 196 13.58 4.27 10.28
N GLU A 197 14.81 4.29 10.81
CA GLU A 197 15.82 3.28 10.51
C GLU A 197 15.32 1.86 10.85
N ARG A 198 14.72 1.66 12.03
CA ARG A 198 14.20 0.34 12.42
C ARG A 198 13.04 -0.12 11.54
N VAL A 199 12.14 0.79 11.13
CA VAL A 199 11.08 0.47 10.17
C VAL A 199 11.67 0.06 8.82
N VAL A 200 12.71 0.76 8.34
CA VAL A 200 13.41 0.42 7.09
C VAL A 200 14.08 -0.96 7.21
N VAL A 201 14.76 -1.24 8.31
CA VAL A 201 15.37 -2.55 8.57
C VAL A 201 14.31 -3.65 8.55
N ALA A 202 13.22 -3.49 9.30
CA ALA A 202 12.12 -4.47 9.32
C ALA A 202 11.51 -4.69 7.92
N SER A 203 11.37 -3.62 7.13
CA SER A 203 10.89 -3.69 5.74
C SER A 203 11.82 -4.51 4.84
N LYS A 204 13.13 -4.26 4.94
CA LYS A 204 14.15 -5.00 4.18
C LYS A 204 14.22 -6.47 4.61
N VAL A 205 14.10 -6.74 5.91
CA VAL A 205 14.06 -8.09 6.47
C VAL A 205 12.84 -8.84 5.94
N LEU A 206 11.64 -8.25 5.99
CA LEU A 206 10.44 -8.84 5.40
C LEU A 206 10.71 -9.25 3.95
N LEU A 207 11.15 -8.31 3.09
CA LEU A 207 11.41 -8.57 1.68
C LEU A 207 12.38 -9.73 1.48
N SER A 208 13.51 -9.72 2.20
CA SER A 208 14.51 -10.79 2.11
C SER A 208 14.03 -12.15 2.62
N SER A 209 13.02 -12.19 3.49
CA SER A 209 12.49 -13.42 4.08
C SER A 209 11.41 -14.08 3.22
N VAL A 210 10.68 -13.30 2.42
CA VAL A 210 9.52 -13.78 1.65
C VAL A 210 9.80 -13.87 0.16
N LEU A 211 10.88 -13.24 -0.32
CA LEU A 211 11.30 -13.25 -1.72
C LEU A 211 12.61 -14.02 -1.88
N ASN A 212 12.73 -14.75 -2.99
CA ASN A 212 14.00 -15.38 -3.38
C ASN A 212 14.94 -14.38 -4.08
N SER A 213 16.17 -14.80 -4.36
CA SER A 213 17.19 -13.95 -4.98
C SER A 213 16.76 -13.37 -6.33
N ASP A 214 16.05 -14.13 -7.16
CA ASP A 214 15.58 -13.67 -8.47
C ASP A 214 14.50 -12.59 -8.30
N GLN A 215 13.55 -12.82 -7.40
CA GLN A 215 12.46 -11.89 -7.07
C GLN A 215 12.98 -10.59 -6.45
N LEU A 216 14.07 -10.63 -5.68
CA LEU A 216 14.72 -9.43 -5.15
C LEU A 216 15.35 -8.56 -6.24
N THR A 217 15.62 -9.11 -7.42
CA THR A 217 16.12 -8.34 -8.57
C THR A 217 15.01 -7.70 -9.41
N ASP A 218 13.74 -8.01 -9.12
CA ASP A 218 12.59 -7.42 -9.80
C ASP A 218 12.65 -5.87 -9.72
N PRO A 219 12.44 -5.14 -10.83
CA PRO A 219 12.51 -3.68 -10.85
C PRO A 219 11.62 -3.00 -9.81
N LEU A 220 10.42 -3.54 -9.53
CA LEU A 220 9.53 -2.98 -8.52
C LEU A 220 10.13 -3.09 -7.12
N ILE A 221 10.75 -4.22 -6.80
CA ILE A 221 11.41 -4.44 -5.50
C ILE A 221 12.66 -3.58 -5.39
N ARG A 222 13.45 -3.49 -6.46
CA ARG A 222 14.64 -2.62 -6.49
C ARG A 222 14.30 -1.15 -6.28
N ASP A 223 13.24 -0.66 -6.92
CA ASP A 223 12.76 0.71 -6.75
C ASP A 223 12.35 0.98 -5.30
N VAL A 224 11.60 0.06 -4.69
CA VAL A 224 11.18 0.16 -3.28
C VAL A 224 12.38 0.09 -2.34
N MET A 225 13.33 -0.81 -2.59
CA MET A 225 14.56 -0.95 -1.79
C MET A 225 15.45 0.29 -1.88
N GLY A 226 15.55 0.90 -3.06
CA GLY A 226 16.25 2.17 -3.27
C GLY A 226 15.58 3.27 -2.46
N TRP A 227 14.27 3.45 -2.62
CA TRP A 227 13.51 4.42 -1.84
C TRP A 227 13.67 4.23 -0.33
N LEU A 228 13.52 3.00 0.19
CA LEU A 228 13.71 2.70 1.62
C LEU A 228 15.11 3.05 2.12
N SER A 229 16.13 2.96 1.26
CA SER A 229 17.52 3.27 1.63
C SER A 229 17.78 4.78 1.67
N ASP A 230 17.02 5.56 0.91
CA ASP A 230 17.13 7.02 0.84
C ASP A 230 16.20 7.74 1.84
N LEU A 231 15.45 7.00 2.66
CA LEU A 231 14.54 7.57 3.65
C LEU A 231 15.30 8.22 4.81
N THR A 232 15.16 9.54 4.92
CA THR A 232 15.65 10.35 6.07
C THR A 232 14.50 10.99 6.83
N PRO A 233 14.52 11.11 8.16
CA PRO A 233 13.42 11.74 8.90
C PRO A 233 13.18 13.20 8.46
N LEU A 234 11.94 13.65 8.56
CA LEU A 234 11.59 15.05 8.29
C LEU A 234 12.27 16.00 9.29
N PRO A 235 12.62 17.24 8.89
CA PRO A 235 13.17 18.24 9.81
C PRO A 235 12.23 18.48 10.99
N GLN A 236 10.93 18.54 10.72
CA GLN A 236 9.89 18.74 11.72
C GLN A 236 8.65 17.91 11.38
N VAL A 237 7.92 17.55 12.42
CA VAL A 237 6.60 16.88 12.35
C VAL A 237 5.60 17.81 13.02
N PHE A 238 4.42 17.94 12.44
CA PHE A 238 3.40 18.88 12.90
C PHE A 238 2.45 18.18 13.86
N TYR A 239 2.28 18.78 15.03
CA TYR A 239 1.32 18.35 16.04
C TYR A 239 0.14 19.32 16.02
N GLU A 240 -1.07 18.84 16.26
CA GLU A 240 -2.30 19.65 16.23
C GLU A 240 -2.35 20.74 17.34
N ALA A 241 -1.35 20.84 18.22
CA ALA A 241 -1.30 21.82 19.31
C ALA A 241 -0.10 22.79 19.19
N GLU A 242 -0.35 23.95 18.57
CA GLU A 242 0.07 25.31 19.01
C GLU A 242 -0.52 26.43 18.10
N GLU A 243 -1.72 26.25 17.53
CA GLU A 243 -2.47 27.33 16.85
C GLU A 243 -3.76 27.68 17.59
N SER A 244 -3.69 27.93 18.91
CA SER A 244 -4.78 28.60 19.63
C SER A 244 -4.39 28.89 21.09
N GLU A 245 -3.59 29.94 21.32
CA GLU A 245 -3.68 30.73 22.57
C GLU A 245 -3.07 32.16 22.51
N GLU A 246 -2.45 32.59 21.40
CA GLU A 246 -1.91 33.98 21.27
C GLU A 246 -2.68 34.94 20.34
N ALA A 247 -3.92 34.62 19.92
CA ALA A 247 -4.74 35.51 19.09
C ALA A 247 -5.89 36.21 19.84
N GLN A 248 -5.85 36.27 21.17
CA GLN A 248 -6.78 37.06 21.98
C GLN A 248 -6.08 37.74 23.17
N THR A 249 -5.28 38.78 22.89
CA THR A 249 -5.03 39.89 23.81
C THR A 249 -5.02 41.20 23.06
#